data_AF-A0A1A6FZV4-F1
#
_entry.id   AF-A0A1A6FZV4-F1
#
_cell.length_a   1.000
_cell.length_b   1.000
_cell.length_c   1.000
_cell.angle_alpha   90.00
_cell.angle_beta   90.00
_cell.angle_gamma   90.00
#
_symmetry.space_group_name_H-M   'P 1'
#
loop_
_entity.id
_entity.type
_entity.pdbx_description
1 polymer ?
#
loop_
_entity_poly.entity_id
_entity_poly.type
_entity_poly.pdbx_seq_one_letter_code
_entity_poly.pdbx_strand_id
1 'polypeptide(L)'
;QKILLHLCSSSPILLPETGPPVIHSGIKDLKVLKTTQSGFEGFIKDQFTTLPEVKDRCFATQVYCKWRYQRRDVDFEATWGTVRDIVLKKFAGPYDKGEYSPSVQKTLYDIQVMSLNQVPEIEEMEISLPNIHYFNIDMSKMGLINKEEVLLPLDNPYGKITGTVKRKLASRL
;
A
#
# COMPACT_ATOMS: atom_id res chain seq x y z
N GLN A 1 12.66 -6.08 -11.78
CA GLN A 1 11.26 -5.76 -11.40
C GLN A 1 10.75 -4.67 -12.33
N LYS A 2 9.61 -4.85 -13.01
CA LYS A 2 8.96 -3.77 -13.76
C LYS A 2 7.91 -3.10 -12.87
N ILE A 3 7.93 -1.78 -12.77
CA ILE A 3 6.95 -0.98 -12.01
C ILE A 3 6.30 0.01 -12.98
N LEU A 4 4.98 -0.05 -13.09
CA LEU A 4 4.18 0.92 -13.84
C LEU A 4 3.61 1.95 -12.86
N LEU A 5 3.69 3.23 -13.19
CA LEU A 5 3.25 4.35 -12.35
C LEU A 5 2.26 5.27 -13.10
N HIS A 6 1.23 5.72 -12.40
CA HIS A 6 0.33 6.80 -12.84
C HIS A 6 0.28 7.90 -11.76
N LEU A 7 0.38 9.18 -12.15
CA LEU A 7 0.54 10.34 -11.24
C LEU A 7 -0.80 10.81 -10.66
N CYS A 8 -0.76 11.43 -9.46
CA CYS A 8 -1.93 12.01 -8.78
C CYS A 8 -1.63 13.37 -8.11
N SER A 9 -2.69 14.16 -7.88
CA SER A 9 -2.72 15.53 -7.35
C SER A 9 -2.96 15.61 -5.82
N SER A 10 -2.45 16.66 -5.19
CA SER A 10 -2.63 17.00 -3.76
C SER A 10 -3.81 17.96 -3.51
N SER A 11 -4.50 17.84 -2.38
CA SER A 11 -5.41 18.87 -1.83
C SER A 11 -5.60 18.68 -0.32
N PRO A 12 -5.33 19.69 0.53
CA PRO A 12 -5.60 19.62 1.95
C PRO A 12 -7.10 19.76 2.24
N ILE A 13 -7.60 19.02 3.23
CA ILE A 13 -9.00 19.12 3.72
C ILE A 13 -8.99 19.75 5.11
N LEU A 14 -9.74 20.85 5.29
CA LEU A 14 -9.98 21.52 6.56
C LEU A 14 -11.35 21.11 7.10
N LEU A 15 -11.43 20.66 8.35
CA LEU A 15 -12.71 20.41 9.03
C LEU A 15 -12.99 21.53 10.04
N PRO A 16 -14.19 22.14 10.02
CA PRO A 16 -14.58 23.14 10.99
C PRO A 16 -15.10 22.46 12.26
N GLU A 17 -14.26 22.36 13.28
CA GLU A 17 -14.73 22.27 14.67
C GLU A 17 -14.30 23.55 15.40
N THR A 18 -14.94 23.88 16.53
CA THR A 18 -14.79 25.11 17.32
C THR A 18 -13.41 25.29 18.00
N GLY A 19 -12.37 24.71 17.42
CA GLY A 19 -10.99 24.72 17.89
C GLY A 19 -9.98 25.00 16.76
N PRO A 20 -8.67 24.89 17.07
CA PRO A 20 -7.61 25.04 16.08
C PRO A 20 -7.84 24.13 14.84
N PRO A 21 -7.74 24.61 13.59
CA PRO A 21 -7.94 23.77 12.40
C PRO A 21 -7.02 22.56 12.38
N VAL A 22 -7.62 21.41 12.07
CA VAL A 22 -6.96 20.12 11.85
C VAL A 22 -6.72 19.95 10.35
N ILE A 23 -5.46 19.71 9.97
CA ILE A 23 -5.05 19.59 8.57
C ILE A 23 -4.79 18.12 8.24
N HIS A 24 -5.42 17.66 7.16
CA HIS A 24 -5.10 16.38 6.54
C HIS A 24 -4.48 16.59 5.16
N SER A 25 -3.54 15.72 4.79
CA SER A 25 -3.04 15.58 3.43
C SER A 25 -3.06 14.11 3.04
N GLY A 26 -2.87 13.81 1.75
CA GLY A 26 -2.97 12.45 1.28
C GLY A 26 -2.53 12.21 -0.15
N ILE A 27 -2.43 10.93 -0.48
CA ILE A 27 -2.21 10.38 -1.81
C ILE A 27 -3.42 9.51 -2.12
N LYS A 28 -3.98 9.65 -3.32
CA LYS A 28 -4.98 8.75 -3.87
C LYS A 28 -4.60 8.38 -5.29
N ASP A 29 -5.29 7.43 -5.89
CA ASP A 29 -5.20 7.07 -7.31
C ASP A 29 -3.78 6.71 -7.82
N LEU A 30 -2.83 6.46 -6.92
CA LEU A 30 -1.48 6.00 -7.25
C LEU A 30 -1.52 4.50 -7.52
N LYS A 31 -1.58 4.13 -8.80
CA LYS A 31 -1.56 2.74 -9.24
C LYS A 31 -0.12 2.26 -9.37
N VAL A 32 0.18 1.13 -8.73
CA VAL A 32 1.48 0.46 -8.77
C VAL A 32 1.31 -1.04 -8.92
N LEU A 33 2.25 -1.67 -9.61
CA LEU A 33 2.32 -3.11 -9.81
C LEU A 33 3.78 -3.57 -9.68
N LYS A 34 4.01 -4.68 -8.97
CA LYS A 34 5.22 -5.47 -9.08
C LYS A 34 4.89 -6.92 -9.46
N THR A 35 5.70 -7.49 -10.34
CA THR A 35 5.46 -8.80 -10.96
C THR A 35 5.98 -9.98 -10.15
N THR A 36 6.70 -9.72 -9.06
CA THR A 36 7.38 -10.72 -8.22
C THR A 36 7.67 -10.08 -6.86
N GLN A 37 8.44 -10.76 -5.99
CA GLN A 37 8.82 -10.30 -4.66
C GLN A 37 7.57 -10.06 -3.79
N SER A 38 6.53 -10.88 -3.98
CA SER A 38 5.36 -10.94 -3.12
C SER A 38 4.88 -12.37 -3.01
N GLY A 39 4.66 -12.84 -1.78
CA GLY A 39 4.01 -14.12 -1.53
C GLY A 39 2.80 -13.97 -0.62
N PHE A 40 2.14 -15.09 -0.39
CA PHE A 40 1.07 -15.24 0.58
C PHE A 40 0.93 -16.71 0.96
N GLU A 41 1.38 -17.04 2.17
CA GLU A 41 1.43 -18.39 2.74
C GLU A 41 1.21 -18.33 4.25
N GLY A 42 0.96 -19.47 4.89
CA GLY A 42 0.75 -19.57 6.34
C GLY A 42 -0.59 -19.03 6.83
N PHE A 43 -1.57 -18.85 5.94
CA PHE A 43 -2.92 -18.44 6.31
C PHE A 43 -3.75 -19.61 6.85
N ILE A 44 -4.79 -19.27 7.61
CA ILE A 44 -5.76 -20.23 8.14
C ILE A 44 -6.48 -20.90 6.97
N LYS A 45 -6.58 -22.24 7.01
CA LYS A 45 -7.31 -23.03 6.02
C LYS A 45 -8.53 -23.67 6.69
N ASP A 46 -9.71 -23.25 6.27
CA ASP A 46 -10.99 -23.82 6.68
C ASP A 46 -11.65 -24.60 5.53
N GLN A 47 -12.88 -25.08 5.73
CA GLN A 47 -13.63 -25.84 4.72
C GLN A 47 -13.98 -25.04 3.44
N PHE A 48 -13.82 -23.71 3.44
CA PHE A 48 -14.09 -22.86 2.29
C PHE A 48 -12.82 -22.33 1.61
N THR A 49 -11.65 -22.69 2.13
CA THR A 49 -10.37 -22.20 1.63
C THR A 49 -9.92 -23.01 0.41
N THR A 50 -10.11 -22.44 -0.78
CA THR A 50 -9.61 -22.99 -2.05
C THR A 50 -8.32 -22.34 -2.54
N LEU A 51 -7.91 -21.24 -1.90
CA LEU A 51 -6.74 -20.46 -2.28
C LEU A 51 -5.45 -21.26 -2.03
N PRO A 52 -4.62 -21.52 -3.05
CA PRO A 52 -3.30 -22.12 -2.84
C PRO A 52 -2.33 -21.12 -2.20
N GLU A 53 -1.39 -21.65 -1.41
CA GLU A 53 -0.25 -20.86 -0.94
C GLU A 53 0.69 -20.56 -2.10
N VAL A 54 1.22 -19.35 -2.14
CA VAL A 54 2.13 -18.91 -3.20
C VAL A 54 3.33 -18.19 -2.60
N LYS A 55 4.52 -18.54 -3.07
CA LYS A 55 5.77 -17.87 -2.68
C LYS A 55 6.14 -16.72 -3.61
N ASP A 56 5.57 -16.71 -4.81
CA ASP A 56 5.68 -15.58 -5.72
C ASP A 56 4.32 -15.32 -6.40
N ARG A 57 4.01 -14.04 -6.60
CA ARG A 57 2.80 -13.58 -7.29
C ARG A 57 2.96 -12.11 -7.69
N CYS A 58 2.12 -11.67 -8.61
CA CYS A 58 1.90 -10.24 -8.81
C CYS A 58 1.27 -9.60 -7.56
N PHE A 59 1.74 -8.39 -7.24
CA PHE A 59 1.08 -7.50 -6.29
C PHE A 59 0.81 -6.17 -6.97
N ALA A 60 -0.46 -5.86 -7.17
CA ALA A 60 -0.93 -4.60 -7.74
C ALA A 60 -1.90 -3.93 -6.77
N THR A 61 -1.80 -2.60 -6.66
CA THR A 61 -2.66 -1.82 -5.77
C THR A 61 -2.89 -0.40 -6.31
N GLN A 62 -3.96 0.23 -5.83
CA GLN A 62 -4.21 1.66 -5.98
C GLN A 62 -4.11 2.28 -4.59
N VAL A 63 -2.99 2.95 -4.32
CA VAL A 63 -2.70 3.46 -2.99
C VAL A 63 -3.65 4.60 -2.65
N TYR A 64 -4.32 4.45 -1.51
CA TYR A 64 -4.91 5.54 -0.75
C TYR A 64 -4.14 5.68 0.56
N CYS A 65 -3.63 6.87 0.83
CA CYS A 65 -2.93 7.23 2.06
C CYS A 65 -3.43 8.60 2.50
N LYS A 66 -3.80 8.74 3.76
CA LYS A 66 -4.23 9.99 4.38
C LYS A 66 -3.51 10.16 5.70
N TRP A 67 -3.00 11.34 5.96
CA TRP A 67 -2.31 11.62 7.23
C TRP A 67 -2.78 12.93 7.84
N ARG A 68 -2.71 12.99 9.16
CA ARG A 68 -3.05 14.14 10.00
C ARG A 68 -1.78 14.76 10.56
N TYR A 69 -1.67 16.07 10.48
CA TYR A 69 -0.54 16.80 11.06
C TYR A 69 -0.79 17.16 12.53
N GLN A 70 0.28 17.14 13.35
CA GLN A 70 0.24 17.62 14.74
C GLN A 70 0.46 19.14 14.87
N ARG A 71 1.04 19.78 13.84
CA ARG A 71 1.35 21.23 13.79
C ARG A 71 1.10 21.79 12.39
N ARG A 72 1.11 23.11 12.26
CA ARG A 72 0.78 23.82 11.00
C ARG A 72 1.98 24.39 10.26
N ASP A 73 3.05 24.67 10.98
CA ASP A 73 4.31 25.12 10.42
C ASP A 73 5.04 23.89 9.87
N VAL A 74 4.68 23.54 8.63
CA VAL A 74 5.12 22.35 7.89
C VAL A 74 5.26 22.72 6.42
N ASP A 75 6.33 22.25 5.77
CA ASP A 75 6.41 22.22 4.32
C ASP A 75 5.52 21.08 3.78
N PHE A 76 4.30 21.41 3.38
CA PHE A 76 3.31 20.44 2.93
C PHE A 76 3.74 19.70 1.67
N GLU A 77 4.37 20.39 0.72
CA GLU A 77 4.78 19.80 -0.56
C GLU A 77 5.98 18.86 -0.36
N ALA A 78 6.98 19.29 0.41
CA ALA A 78 8.10 18.43 0.77
C ALA A 78 7.64 17.19 1.56
N THR A 79 6.68 17.36 2.47
CA THR A 79 6.08 16.23 3.20
C THR A 79 5.39 15.26 2.26
N TRP A 80 4.57 15.77 1.33
CA TRP A 80 3.84 14.95 0.38
C TRP A 80 4.81 14.14 -0.50
N GLY A 81 5.86 14.79 -1.02
CA GLY A 81 6.92 14.12 -1.79
C GLY A 81 7.62 13.03 -0.98
N THR A 82 7.98 13.33 0.27
CA THR A 82 8.60 12.36 1.18
C THR A 82 7.72 11.14 1.42
N VAL A 83 6.43 11.32 1.73
CA VAL A 83 5.50 10.20 1.96
C VAL A 83 5.31 9.38 0.68
N ARG A 84 5.19 10.03 -0.48
CA ARG A 84 5.11 9.34 -1.78
C ARG A 84 6.34 8.47 -2.03
N ASP A 85 7.52 9.00 -1.77
CA ASP A 85 8.77 8.26 -1.97
C ASP A 85 8.90 7.09 -0.99
N ILE A 86 8.44 7.24 0.26
CA ILE A 86 8.36 6.14 1.23
C ILE A 86 7.40 5.05 0.75
N VAL A 87 6.21 5.41 0.28
CA VAL A 87 5.22 4.47 -0.29
C VAL A 87 5.85 3.66 -1.42
N LEU A 88 6.46 4.33 -2.40
CA LEU A 88 7.09 3.68 -3.55
C LEU A 88 8.26 2.80 -3.13
N LYS A 89 9.11 3.30 -2.23
CA LYS A 89 10.27 2.56 -1.70
C LYS A 89 9.84 1.29 -0.98
N LYS A 90 8.81 1.34 -0.13
CA LYS A 90 8.33 0.19 0.64
C LYS A 90 7.49 -0.79 -0.17
N PHE A 91 6.87 -0.32 -1.25
CA PHE A 91 6.21 -1.20 -2.19
C PHE A 91 7.23 -1.97 -3.06
N ALA A 92 8.20 -1.24 -3.62
CA ALA A 92 9.14 -1.74 -4.63
C ALA A 92 10.34 -2.47 -4.03
N GLY A 93 10.98 -1.86 -3.02
CA GLY A 93 12.33 -2.19 -2.58
C GLY A 93 13.43 -1.55 -3.45
N PRO A 94 14.69 -1.98 -3.28
CA PRO A 94 15.81 -1.55 -4.12
C PRO A 94 15.58 -1.87 -5.62
N TYR A 95 15.96 -0.97 -6.52
CA TYR A 95 15.65 -1.09 -7.95
C TYR A 95 16.25 -2.32 -8.65
N ASP A 96 17.39 -2.78 -8.17
CA ASP A 96 18.16 -3.90 -8.72
C ASP A 96 17.55 -5.27 -8.37
N LYS A 97 17.08 -5.43 -7.13
CA LYS A 97 16.64 -6.74 -6.58
C LYS A 97 15.21 -6.79 -6.03
N GLY A 98 14.59 -5.64 -5.82
CA GLY A 98 13.30 -5.51 -5.12
C GLY A 98 13.36 -5.93 -3.65
N GLU A 99 12.21 -5.93 -2.98
CA GLU A 99 12.06 -6.38 -1.60
C GLU A 99 10.83 -7.29 -1.47
N TYR A 100 11.05 -8.48 -0.90
CA TYR A 100 9.99 -9.47 -0.71
C TYR A 100 8.96 -9.00 0.31
N SER A 101 7.68 -9.05 -0.06
CA SER A 101 6.55 -8.78 0.83
C SER A 101 5.79 -10.06 1.14
N PRO A 102 5.75 -10.53 2.40
CA PRO A 102 5.01 -11.72 2.79
C PRO A 102 3.50 -11.46 2.92
N SER A 103 3.09 -10.20 3.03
CA SER A 103 1.68 -9.80 3.11
C SER A 103 1.48 -8.32 2.81
N VAL A 104 0.30 -7.97 2.29
CA VAL A 104 -0.08 -6.58 2.06
C VAL A 104 -0.13 -5.80 3.37
N GLN A 105 -0.56 -6.45 4.46
CA GLN A 105 -0.60 -5.92 5.82
C GLN A 105 0.80 -5.47 6.29
N LYS A 106 1.83 -6.28 6.04
CA LYS A 106 3.21 -5.96 6.42
C LYS A 106 3.72 -4.74 5.64
N THR A 107 3.53 -4.72 4.31
CA THR A 107 3.90 -3.56 3.48
C THR A 107 3.16 -2.30 3.92
N LEU A 108 1.85 -2.39 4.20
CA LEU A 108 1.05 -1.29 4.70
C LEU A 108 1.64 -0.72 5.99
N TYR A 109 1.91 -1.58 6.97
CA TYR A 109 2.43 -1.15 8.26
C TYR A 109 3.84 -0.56 8.15
N ASP A 110 4.70 -1.11 7.30
CA ASP A 110 6.06 -0.60 7.10
C ASP A 110 6.08 0.79 6.44
N ILE A 111 5.13 1.08 5.54
CA ILE A 111 4.92 2.44 5.02
C ILE A 111 4.57 3.38 6.16
N GLN A 112 3.62 2.99 7.02
CA GLN A 112 3.16 3.84 8.11
C GLN A 112 4.28 4.13 9.12
N VAL A 113 4.97 3.09 9.58
CA VAL A 113 6.07 3.23 10.54
C VAL A 113 7.19 4.08 9.97
N MET A 114 7.59 3.84 8.71
CA MET A 114 8.65 4.63 8.08
C MET A 114 8.24 6.11 7.91
N SER A 115 6.99 6.37 7.52
CA SER A 115 6.47 7.74 7.37
C SER A 115 6.44 8.48 8.70
N LEU A 116 5.92 7.85 9.76
CA LEU A 116 5.96 8.44 11.10
C LEU A 116 7.40 8.57 11.62
N ASN A 117 8.36 7.73 11.24
CA ASN A 117 9.73 7.92 11.69
C ASN A 117 10.44 9.08 10.96
N GLN A 118 10.16 9.28 9.68
CA GLN A 118 10.85 10.30 8.87
C GLN A 118 10.19 11.67 8.85
N VAL A 119 8.88 11.75 9.15
CA VAL A 119 8.12 13.00 9.14
C VAL A 119 7.52 13.24 10.53
N PRO A 120 8.27 13.89 11.45
CA PRO A 120 7.84 14.16 12.82
C PRO A 120 6.48 14.88 12.90
N GLU A 121 6.16 15.72 11.92
CA GLU A 121 4.97 16.54 11.83
C GLU A 121 3.68 15.73 11.63
N ILE A 122 3.79 14.48 11.15
CA ILE A 122 2.64 13.58 11.02
C ILE A 122 2.34 12.94 12.37
N GLU A 123 1.07 13.02 12.79
CA GLU A 123 0.58 12.43 14.03
C GLU A 123 -0.05 11.04 13.82
N GLU A 124 -0.77 10.88 12.71
CA GLU A 124 -1.58 9.72 12.39
C GLU A 124 -1.58 9.49 10.87
N MET A 125 -1.59 8.22 10.46
CA MET A 125 -1.63 7.82 9.06
C MET A 125 -2.60 6.65 8.86
N GLU A 126 -3.58 6.86 7.98
CA GLU A 126 -4.53 5.90 7.46
C GLU A 126 -4.08 5.46 6.06
N ILE A 127 -4.06 4.14 5.80
CA ILE A 127 -3.76 3.59 4.47
C ILE A 127 -4.84 2.59 4.09
N SER A 128 -5.23 2.59 2.81
CA SER A 128 -6.01 1.54 2.15
C SER A 128 -5.29 1.06 0.90
N LEU A 129 -5.04 -0.25 0.83
CA LEU A 129 -4.41 -0.94 -0.28
C LEU A 129 -5.37 -2.03 -0.81
N PRO A 130 -6.11 -1.77 -1.89
CA PRO A 130 -6.77 -2.82 -2.67
C PRO A 130 -5.71 -3.76 -3.24
N ASN A 131 -5.91 -5.08 -3.15
CA ASN A 131 -5.10 -6.08 -3.82
C ASN A 131 -5.76 -6.43 -5.15
N ILE A 132 -5.34 -5.75 -6.21
CA ILE A 132 -5.88 -5.92 -7.57
C ILE A 132 -5.30 -7.22 -8.15
N HIS A 133 -6.17 -8.15 -8.52
CA HIS A 133 -5.76 -9.50 -8.88
C HIS A 133 -5.30 -9.60 -10.34
N TYR A 134 -4.16 -10.27 -10.51
CA TYR A 134 -3.63 -10.73 -11.79
C TYR A 134 -3.47 -12.24 -11.67
N PHE A 135 -4.44 -13.01 -12.15
CA PHE A 135 -4.42 -14.47 -12.01
C PHE A 135 -3.80 -15.15 -13.22
N ASN A 136 -3.08 -16.24 -12.99
CA ASN A 136 -2.58 -17.08 -14.07
C ASN A 136 -3.75 -17.68 -14.86
N ILE A 137 -3.73 -17.53 -16.19
CA ILE A 137 -4.75 -18.15 -17.04
C ILE A 137 -4.43 -19.64 -17.16
N ASP A 138 -5.33 -20.50 -16.66
CA ASP A 138 -5.23 -21.94 -16.87
C ASP A 138 -5.54 -22.29 -18.34
N MET A 139 -4.51 -22.77 -19.04
CA MET A 139 -4.59 -23.17 -20.44
C MET A 139 -4.58 -24.70 -20.63
N SER A 140 -4.70 -25.48 -19.55
CA SER A 140 -4.67 -26.94 -19.58
C SER A 140 -5.72 -27.55 -20.50
N LYS A 141 -6.91 -26.95 -20.57
CA LYS A 141 -8.00 -27.34 -21.49
C LYS A 141 -7.64 -27.21 -22.97
N MET A 142 -6.64 -26.42 -23.30
CA MET A 142 -6.10 -26.26 -24.66
C MET A 142 -4.85 -27.12 -24.89
N GLY A 143 -4.42 -27.92 -23.90
CA GLY A 143 -3.18 -28.70 -23.96
C GLY A 143 -1.91 -27.85 -23.82
N LEU A 144 -2.01 -26.63 -23.29
CA LEU A 144 -0.90 -25.69 -23.12
C LEU A 144 -0.54 -25.49 -21.64
N ILE A 145 0.73 -25.19 -21.38
CA ILE A 145 1.23 -24.86 -20.04
C ILE A 145 1.57 -23.37 -20.01
N ASN A 146 0.86 -22.61 -19.16
CA ASN A 146 1.14 -21.20 -18.93
C ASN A 146 2.01 -21.02 -17.66
N LYS A 147 3.26 -20.60 -17.86
CA LYS A 147 4.25 -20.41 -16.79
C LYS A 147 4.14 -19.03 -16.13
N GLU A 148 2.93 -18.60 -15.80
CA GLU A 148 2.63 -17.27 -15.23
C GLU A 148 3.03 -16.10 -16.16
N GLU A 149 3.08 -16.36 -17.46
CA GLU A 149 3.46 -15.38 -18.49
C GLU A 149 2.23 -14.60 -18.99
N VAL A 150 1.06 -15.27 -19.03
CA VAL A 150 -0.22 -14.65 -19.41
C VAL A 150 -1.14 -14.59 -18.19
N LEU A 151 -1.40 -13.36 -17.74
CA LEU A 151 -2.18 -13.09 -16.54
C LEU A 151 -3.49 -12.38 -16.91
N LEU A 152 -4.58 -12.74 -16.24
CA LEU A 152 -5.87 -12.08 -16.33
C LEU A 152 -5.97 -10.98 -15.27
N PRO A 153 -5.98 -9.68 -15.65
CA PRO A 153 -6.37 -8.62 -14.73
C PRO A 153 -7.85 -8.72 -14.41
N LEU A 154 -8.22 -8.69 -13.13
CA LEU A 154 -9.61 -8.61 -12.69
C LEU A 154 -9.91 -7.24 -12.08
N ASP A 155 -10.98 -6.61 -12.58
CA ASP A 155 -11.49 -5.37 -11.99
C ASP A 155 -12.14 -5.62 -10.63
N ASN A 156 -12.87 -6.73 -10.49
CA ASN A 156 -13.58 -7.14 -9.28
C ASN A 156 -13.71 -8.68 -9.20
N PRO A 157 -13.87 -9.26 -8.00
CA PRO A 157 -13.65 -8.64 -6.69
C PRO A 157 -12.16 -8.38 -6.44
N TYR A 158 -11.85 -7.54 -5.45
CA TYR A 158 -10.48 -7.34 -4.97
C TYR A 158 -10.43 -7.40 -3.44
N GLY A 159 -9.35 -7.93 -2.89
CA GLY A 159 -9.08 -7.81 -1.45
C GLY A 159 -8.87 -6.34 -1.08
N LYS A 160 -9.30 -5.91 0.11
CA LYS A 160 -9.05 -4.54 0.58
C LYS A 160 -8.42 -4.58 1.97
N ILE A 161 -7.18 -4.12 2.06
CA ILE A 161 -6.42 -4.09 3.31
C ILE A 161 -6.36 -2.64 3.79
N THR A 162 -6.76 -2.39 5.03
CA THR A 162 -6.78 -1.05 5.62
C THR A 162 -6.12 -1.06 6.99
N GLY A 163 -5.53 0.07 7.38
CA GLY A 163 -5.03 0.25 8.73
C GLY A 163 -4.78 1.72 9.03
N THR A 164 -4.94 2.09 10.30
CA THR A 164 -4.63 3.42 10.82
C THR A 164 -3.73 3.27 12.02
N VAL A 165 -2.61 3.99 12.04
CA VAL A 165 -1.72 4.06 13.20
C VAL A 165 -1.47 5.51 13.56
N LYS A 166 -1.28 5.75 14.86
CA LYS A 166 -0.95 7.06 15.40
C LYS A 166 0.26 6.97 16.31
N ARG A 167 0.96 8.09 16.50
CA ARG A 167 2.02 8.17 17.51
C ARG A 167 1.46 7.89 18.89
N LYS A 168 2.26 7.23 19.71
CA LYS A 168 1.94 7.03 21.13
C LYS A 168 1.93 8.40 21.82
N LEU A 169 0.89 8.68 22.59
CA LEU A 169 0.85 9.87 23.44
C LEU A 169 1.98 9.78 24.47
N ALA A 170 2.66 10.89 24.74
CA ALA A 170 3.54 10.97 25.90
C ALA A 170 2.71 10.67 27.14
N SER A 171 3.16 9.67 27.92
CA SER A 171 2.56 9.38 29.23
C SER A 171 2.66 10.62 30.09
N ARG A 172 1.57 11.00 30.77
CA ARG A 172 1.55 12.13 31.72
C ARG A 172 1.85 11.67 33.16
N LEU A 173 2.51 10.51 33.32
CA LEU A 173 2.91 9.94 34.60
C LEU A 173 4.36 10.31 34.91
#